data_AF-A0A357MYV5-F1
#
_entry.id   AF-A0A357MYV5-F1
#
_cell.length_a   1.000
_cell.length_b   1.000
_cell.length_c   1.000
_cell.angle_alpha   90.00
_cell.angle_beta   90.00
_cell.angle_gamma   90.00
#
_symmetry.space_group_name_H-M   'P 1'
#
loop_
_entity.id
_entity.type
_entity.pdbx_description
1 polymer ?
#
loop_
_entity_poly.entity_id
_entity_poly.type
_entity_poly.pdbx_seq_one_letter_code
_entity_poly.pdbx_strand_id
1 'polypeptide(L)' 'GLDIQARQVMWQAIRQLVAEGCGVLLTTHYLEEAEALAQQVVVLEQGRVLADAPLAELRLADRPRRIRCRSSLAVEDVQH' A
#
# COMPACT_ATOMS: atom_id res chain seq x y z
N GLY A 1 -18.40 8.11 4.74
CA GLY A 1 -17.17 8.30 3.95
C GLY A 1 -16.36 9.40 4.62
N LEU A 2 -15.03 9.25 4.68
CA LEU A 2 -14.15 10.37 5.01
C LEU A 2 -14.43 11.51 4.00
N ASP A 3 -14.63 12.72 4.51
CA ASP A 3 -14.67 13.92 3.68
C ASP A 3 -13.34 14.10 2.94
N ILE A 4 -13.38 14.78 1.78
CA ILE A 4 -12.22 15.00 0.89
C ILE A 4 -11.06 15.63 1.66
N GLN A 5 -11.33 16.57 2.57
CA GLN A 5 -10.29 17.24 3.36
C GLN A 5 -9.61 16.27 4.35
N ALA A 6 -10.40 15.47 5.06
CA ALA A 6 -9.89 14.49 6.01
C ALA A 6 -9.01 13.43 5.31
N ARG A 7 -9.35 13.07 4.07
CA ARG A 7 -8.56 12.16 3.24
C ARG A 7 -7.21 12.75 2.84
N GLN A 8 -7.16 14.03 2.47
CA GLN A 8 -5.89 14.68 2.13
C GLN A 8 -4.94 14.76 3.33
N VAL A 9 -5.45 15.05 4.52
CA VAL A 9 -4.65 15.07 5.76
C VAL A 9 -4.08 13.67 6.05
N MET A 10 -4.90 12.63 5.93
CA MET A 10 -4.46 11.24 6.09
C MET A 10 -3.35 10.89 5.08
N TRP A 11 -3.51 11.27 3.82
CA TRP A 11 -2.51 11.03 2.78
C TRP A 11 -1.19 11.75 3.05
N GLN A 12 -1.23 12.99 3.54
CA GLN A 12 -0.02 13.72 3.93
C GLN A 12 0.71 13.02 5.08
N ALA A 13 -0.04 12.56 6.09
CA ALA A 13 0.55 11.83 7.22
C ALA A 13 1.23 10.53 6.76
N ILE A 14 0.57 9.76 5.88
CA ILE A 14 1.14 8.53 5.32
C ILE A 14 2.41 8.83 4.53
N ARG A 15 2.42 9.86 3.67
CA ARG A 15 3.61 10.26 2.90
C ARG A 15 4.77 10.64 3.82
N GLN A 16 4.48 11.33 4.91
CA GLN A 16 5.51 11.74 5.87
C GLN A 16 6.12 10.53 6.57
N LEU A 17 5.31 9.56 7.02
CA LEU A 17 5.80 8.31 7.59
C LEU A 17 6.69 7.54 6.60
N VAL A 18 6.27 7.46 5.34
CA VAL A 18 7.08 6.82 4.28
C VAL A 18 8.40 7.56 4.06
N ALA A 19 8.39 8.90 4.06
CA ALA A 19 9.59 9.71 3.92
C ALA A 19 10.57 9.54 5.10
N GLU A 20 10.04 9.24 6.29
CA GLU A 20 10.81 8.89 7.49
C GLU A 20 11.34 7.44 7.46
N GLY A 21 11.07 6.68 6.40
CA GLY A 21 11.56 5.31 6.19
C GLY A 21 10.61 4.23 6.73
N CYS A 22 9.39 4.58 7.13
CA CYS A 22 8.39 3.62 7.59
C CYS A 22 7.76 2.86 6.40
N GLY A 23 7.69 1.54 6.51
CA GLY A 23 6.94 0.70 5.56
C GLY A 23 5.45 0.72 5.90
N VAL A 24 4.62 1.28 5.01
CA VAL A 24 3.17 1.40 5.23
C VAL A 24 2.41 0.40 4.35
N LEU A 25 1.55 -0.43 4.97
CA LEU A 25 0.58 -1.28 4.29
C LEU A 25 -0.82 -0.66 4.46
N LEU A 26 -1.45 -0.28 3.35
CA LEU A 26 -2.80 0.25 3.32
C LEU A 26 -3.72 -0.70 2.56
N THR A 27 -4.86 -1.05 3.16
CA THR A 27 -5.95 -1.75 2.48
C THR A 27 -7.10 -0.77 2.27
N THR A 28 -7.44 -0.48 1.02
CA THR A 28 -8.55 0.39 0.66
C THR A 28 -9.35 -0.21 -0.49
N HIS A 29 -10.65 0.06 -0.53
CA HIS A 29 -11.50 -0.25 -1.67
C HIS A 29 -11.53 0.86 -2.72
N TYR A 30 -10.83 1.99 -2.48
CA TYR A 30 -10.71 3.08 -3.44
C TYR A 30 -9.38 2.98 -4.19
N LEU A 31 -9.45 2.62 -5.47
CA LEU A 31 -8.25 2.49 -6.30
C LEU A 31 -7.47 3.80 -6.39
N GLU A 32 -8.15 4.95 -6.45
CA GLU A 32 -7.55 6.30 -6.45
C GLU A 32 -6.64 6.55 -5.22
N GLU A 33 -6.98 5.97 -4.07
CA GLU A 33 -6.17 6.10 -2.84
C GLU A 33 -4.88 5.27 -2.95
N ALA A 34 -4.96 4.07 -3.54
CA ALA A 34 -3.80 3.22 -3.82
C ALA A 34 -2.91 3.87 -4.89
N GLU A 35 -3.49 4.45 -5.94
CA GLU A 35 -2.78 5.16 -7.00
C GLU A 35 -2.00 6.38 -6.48
N ALA A 36 -2.62 7.15 -5.59
CA ALA A 36 -1.99 8.37 -5.08
C ALA A 36 -0.80 8.09 -4.15
N LEU A 37 -0.84 7.00 -3.39
CA LEU A 37 0.09 6.75 -2.28
C LEU A 37 1.08 5.61 -2.52
N ALA A 38 0.72 4.60 -3.31
CA ALA A 38 1.48 3.36 -3.37
C ALA A 38 2.56 3.38 -4.46
N GLN A 39 3.72 2.83 -4.11
CA GLN A 39 4.81 2.55 -5.06
C GLN A 39 4.63 1.18 -5.73
N GLN A 40 3.89 0.28 -5.06
CA GLN A 40 3.56 -1.08 -5.48
C GLN A 40 2.10 -1.32 -5.11
N VAL A 41 1.30 -1.89 -6.00
CA VAL A 41 -0.10 -2.22 -5.74
C VAL A 41 -0.29 -3.72 -5.84
N VAL A 42 -0.99 -4.28 -4.85
CA VAL A 42 -1.35 -5.70 -4.81
C VAL A 42 -2.86 -5.84 -4.83
N VAL A 43 -3.37 -6.59 -5.81
CA VAL A 43 -4.80 -6.89 -5.94
C VAL A 43 -5.06 -8.29 -5.40
N LEU A 44 -6.00 -8.41 -4.45
CA LEU A 44 -6.39 -9.66 -3.82
C LEU A 44 -7.84 -10.00 -4.18
N GLU A 45 -8.08 -11.24 -4.60
CA GLU A 45 -9.43 -11.78 -4.85
C GLU A 45 -9.51 -13.20 -4.29
N GLN A 46 -10.53 -13.49 -3.48
CA GLN A 46 -10.79 -14.82 -2.91
C GLN A 46 -9.56 -15.48 -2.25
N GLY A 47 -8.73 -14.70 -1.55
CA GLY A 47 -7.52 -15.20 -0.89
C GLY A 47 -6.35 -15.47 -1.84
N ARG A 48 -6.42 -15.02 -3.10
CA ARG A 48 -5.35 -15.13 -4.10
C ARG A 48 -4.89 -13.75 -4.53
N VAL A 49 -3.59 -13.59 -4.73
CA VAL A 49 -3.01 -12.38 -5.34
C VAL A 49 -3.22 -12.46 -6.86
N LEU A 50 -3.95 -11.49 -7.40
CA LEU A 50 -4.18 -11.33 -8.84
C LEU A 50 -3.07 -10.50 -9.52
N ALA A 51 -2.55 -9.48 -8.83
CA ALA A 51 -1.49 -8.61 -9.34
C ALA A 51 -0.58 -8.13 -8.20
N ASP A 52 0.71 -7.98 -8.49
CA ASP A 52 1.75 -7.43 -7.61
C ASP A 52 2.76 -6.70 -8.51
N ALA A 53 2.55 -5.40 -8.73
CA ALA A 53 3.39 -4.61 -9.63
C ALA A 53 3.43 -3.13 -9.23
N PRO A 54 4.44 -2.37 -9.71
CA PRO A 54 4.37 -0.92 -9.71
C PRO A 54 3.09 -0.44 -10.37
N LEU A 55 2.51 0.65 -9.87
CA LEU A 55 1.26 1.19 -10.40
C LEU A 55 1.33 1.46 -11.92
N ALA A 56 2.47 1.99 -12.38
CA ALA A 56 2.73 2.27 -13.79
C ALA A 56 2.76 1.00 -14.68
N GLU A 57 2.96 -0.17 -14.08
CA GLU A 57 3.09 -1.46 -14.75
C GLU A 57 1.88 -2.37 -14.53
N LEU A 58 0.88 -1.91 -13.75
CA LEU A 58 -0.31 -2.67 -13.42
C LEU A 58 -1.23 -2.79 -14.66
N ARG A 59 -0.87 -3.69 -15.57
CA ARG A 59 -1.78 -4.31 -16.54
C ARG A 59 -2.20 -5.62 -15.89
N LEU A 60 -3.49 -5.89 -15.79
CA LEU A 60 -4.12 -7.03 -15.08
C LEU A 60 -3.76 -8.42 -15.67
N ALA A 61 -2.53 -8.64 -16.10
CA ALA A 61 -2.05 -9.84 -16.77
C ALA A 61 -0.85 -10.43 -15.99
N ASP A 62 -1.15 -11.51 -15.28
CA ASP A 62 -0.30 -12.68 -15.02
C ASP A 62 0.94 -12.59 -14.11
N ARG A 63 0.76 -13.01 -12.84
CA ARG A 63 1.38 -14.19 -12.15
C ARG A 63 1.43 -13.97 -10.62
N PRO A 64 1.32 -15.04 -9.80
CA PRO A 64 1.30 -14.89 -8.35
C PRO A 64 2.72 -14.67 -7.80
N ARG A 65 2.97 -13.55 -7.12
CA ARG A 65 4.20 -13.38 -6.33
C ARG A 65 3.97 -12.66 -5.00
N ARG A 66 4.96 -12.94 -4.15
CA ARG A 66 4.97 -12.87 -2.70
C ARG A 66 5.34 -11.46 -2.25
N ILE A 67 4.46 -10.81 -1.49
CA ILE A 67 4.76 -9.52 -0.86
C ILE A 67 5.90 -9.72 0.15
N ARG A 68 6.98 -8.98 0.00
CA ARG A 68 8.09 -8.92 0.96
C ARG A 68 8.30 -7.46 1.35
N CYS A 69 7.85 -7.11 2.55
CA CYS A 69 8.19 -5.83 3.16
C CYS A 69 9.59 -5.96 3.80
N ARG A 70 10.45 -4.96 3.60
CA ARG A 70 11.68 -4.78 4.39
C ARG A 70 11.43 -3.59 5.30
N SER A 71 11.57 -3.80 6.60
CA SER A 71 11.49 -2.74 7.60
C SER A 71 12.85 -2.57 8.26
N SER A 72 13.18 -1.34 8.62
CA SER A 72 14.28 -1.04 9.55
C SER A 72 13.86 -1.20 11.01
N LEU A 73 12.56 -1.37 11.28
CA LEU A 73 12.03 -1.66 12.62
C LEU A 73 12.48 -3.05 13.08
N ALA A 74 12.87 -3.14 14.36
CA ALA A 74 13.13 -4.43 14.98
C ALA A 74 11.82 -5.22 15.07
N VAL A 75 11.90 -6.56 14.98
CA VAL A 75 10.71 -7.43 14.96
C VAL A 75 9.83 -7.24 16.21
N GLU A 76 10.45 -6.88 17.33
CA GLU A 76 9.80 -6.55 18.60
C GLU A 76 8.91 -5.29 18.54
N ASP A 77 9.22 -4.33 17.66
CA ASP A 77 8.42 -3.11 17.46
C ASP A 77 7.20 -3.33 16.54
N VAL A 78 7.13 -4.48 15.87
CA VAL A 78 6.08 -4.81 14.89
C VAL A 78 4.89 -5.52 15.55
N GLN A 79 4.97 -5.88 16.83
CA GLN A 79 3.99 -6.73 17.53
C GLN A 79 2.98 -5.99 18.43
N HIS A 80 2.79 -4.67 18.26
CA HIS A 80 1.78 -3.90 19.00
C HIS A 80 0.58 -3.48 18.14
#